data_AF-B4JG36-F1
#
_entry.id   AF-B4JG36-F1
#
_cell.length_a   1.000
_cell.length_b   1.000
_cell.length_c   1.000
_cell.angle_alpha   90.00
_cell.angle_beta   90.00
_cell.angle_gamma   90.00
#
_symmetry.space_group_name_H-M   'P 1'
#
loop_
_entity.id
_entity.type
_entity.pdbx_description
1 polymer ?
#
loop_
_entity_poly.entity_id
_entity_poly.type
_entity_poly.pdbx_seq_one_letter_code
_entity_poly.pdbx_strand_id
1 'polypeptide(L)'
;MNHFEIQDLPGKGRAMIATKSFATDEIIFEEEPFVSHQFSWNTAYGYAACDHCMRPLETLLENVRRLANNQAVAVPLVEHDPTALWFPQFTQCARCKVRYCSEDCLVEAQKRYHRVACMGAFRADDTHPINVLNETWKKMHYPPETGTIMLIVRLMAMYQQSNKKSEFLEQLQSFQALIVNREQKIYHKMLGENFERQMEQLYTAFCNAFKSEEFAMFTTPDAFKTLMGILGTNSQGIATSVLAQWVTKVSELPLPDADKEQLDTVIDELYAKVGDFAGEFLNNEGSGLYILQSKINHSCVPNAQSTFPYSNDIVVLKAVAPIEKGDEICISYLDECQLERSRHSRHKTLRENYIFVCQCPKCRAQASDPDVTSDEDEDDDDEEMDDCDDDMA
;
A
#
# COMPACT_ATOMS: atom_id res chain seq x y z
N MET A 1 -21.18 -16.50 -8.40
CA MET A 1 -20.38 -16.46 -9.64
C MET A 1 -19.84 -15.06 -9.75
N ASN A 2 -18.55 -14.91 -10.02
CA ASN A 2 -17.97 -13.58 -10.21
C ASN A 2 -18.52 -12.97 -11.51
N HIS A 3 -18.80 -11.67 -11.47
CA HIS A 3 -19.37 -10.90 -12.58
C HIS A 3 -18.30 -10.33 -13.53
N PHE A 4 -17.15 -11.01 -13.57
CA PHE A 4 -15.99 -10.70 -14.38
C PHE A 4 -15.23 -12.00 -14.71
N GLU A 5 -14.35 -11.93 -15.70
CA GLU A 5 -13.40 -13.00 -16.05
C GLU A 5 -12.01 -12.42 -16.33
N ILE A 6 -10.97 -13.24 -16.18
CA ILE A 6 -9.59 -12.84 -16.51
C ILE A 6 -9.26 -13.35 -17.91
N GLN A 7 -8.86 -12.44 -18.79
CA GLN A 7 -8.45 -12.74 -20.17
C GLN A 7 -7.04 -12.22 -20.45
N ASP A 8 -6.27 -12.89 -21.31
CA ASP A 8 -5.01 -12.36 -21.83
C ASP A 8 -5.28 -11.43 -23.02
N LEU A 9 -4.95 -10.15 -22.86
CA LEU A 9 -5.05 -9.13 -23.90
C LEU A 9 -3.68 -8.86 -24.53
N PRO A 10 -3.58 -8.83 -25.88
CA PRO A 10 -2.34 -8.51 -26.58
C PRO A 10 -1.75 -7.18 -26.12
N GLY A 11 -0.49 -7.19 -25.69
CA GLY A 11 0.24 -6.00 -25.26
C GLY A 11 -0.11 -5.47 -23.86
N LYS A 12 -1.08 -6.07 -23.17
CA LYS A 12 -1.44 -5.73 -21.77
C LYS A 12 -1.27 -6.89 -20.80
N GLY A 13 -1.11 -8.11 -21.29
CA GLY A 13 -1.10 -9.30 -20.45
C GLY A 13 -2.51 -9.60 -19.93
N ARG A 14 -2.62 -10.12 -18.71
CA ARG A 14 -3.90 -10.44 -18.09
C ARG A 14 -4.71 -9.18 -17.82
N ALA A 15 -6.01 -9.24 -18.07
CA ALA A 15 -6.96 -8.15 -17.84
C ALA A 15 -8.26 -8.70 -17.27
N MET A 16 -8.93 -7.89 -16.45
CA MET A 16 -10.25 -8.21 -15.92
C MET A 16 -11.34 -7.65 -16.84
N ILE A 17 -12.21 -8.53 -17.35
CA ILE A 17 -13.28 -8.19 -18.29
C ILE A 17 -14.64 -8.39 -17.62
N ALA A 18 -15.51 -7.39 -17.71
CA ALA A 18 -16.85 -7.43 -17.15
C ALA A 18 -17.74 -8.46 -17.88
N THR A 19 -18.41 -9.36 -17.15
CA THR A 19 -19.34 -10.35 -17.75
C THR A 19 -20.80 -9.93 -17.68
N LYS A 20 -21.09 -8.81 -17.01
CA LYS A 20 -22.34 -8.05 -17.01
C LYS A 20 -22.04 -6.54 -17.02
N SER A 21 -23.06 -5.72 -17.19
CA SER A 21 -22.93 -4.28 -16.96
C SER A 21 -22.96 -3.96 -15.45
N PHE A 22 -22.23 -2.93 -15.04
CA PHE A 22 -22.22 -2.37 -13.68
C PHE A 22 -22.64 -0.90 -13.73
N ALA A 23 -23.52 -0.50 -12.81
CA ALA A 23 -23.85 0.91 -12.61
C ALA A 23 -22.71 1.65 -11.88
N THR A 24 -22.66 2.97 -12.01
CA THR A 24 -21.84 3.79 -11.11
C THR A 24 -22.19 3.46 -9.66
N ASP A 25 -21.15 3.40 -8.84
CA ASP A 25 -21.18 3.02 -7.44
C ASP A 25 -21.49 1.54 -7.12
N GLU A 26 -21.68 0.70 -8.12
CA GLU A 26 -21.90 -0.73 -7.90
C GLU A 26 -20.60 -1.42 -7.45
N ILE A 27 -20.70 -2.27 -6.42
CA ILE A 27 -19.58 -3.11 -5.97
C ILE A 27 -19.37 -4.24 -6.98
N ILE A 28 -18.14 -4.33 -7.48
CA ILE A 28 -17.71 -5.37 -8.43
C ILE A 28 -17.31 -6.63 -7.66
N PHE A 29 -16.44 -6.49 -6.65
CA PHE A 29 -16.09 -7.53 -5.69
C PHE A 29 -15.46 -6.97 -4.41
N GLU A 30 -15.36 -7.84 -3.42
CA GLU A 30 -14.60 -7.63 -2.19
C GLU A 30 -13.54 -8.75 -2.08
N GLU A 31 -12.34 -8.42 -1.60
CA GLU A 31 -11.25 -9.38 -1.49
C GLU A 31 -10.43 -9.16 -0.20
N GLU A 32 -10.22 -10.23 0.55
CA GLU A 32 -9.23 -10.26 1.62
C GLU A 32 -7.80 -10.39 1.04
N PRO A 33 -6.79 -9.76 1.66
CA PRO A 33 -5.44 -9.84 1.14
C PRO A 33 -4.87 -11.25 1.25
N PHE A 34 -4.09 -11.63 0.25
CA PHE A 34 -3.19 -12.77 0.35
C PHE A 34 -2.23 -12.56 1.51
N VAL A 35 -1.65 -11.37 1.60
CA VAL A 35 -0.83 -10.89 2.71
C VAL A 35 -0.97 -9.37 2.82
N SER A 36 -1.03 -8.84 4.03
CA SER A 36 -1.00 -7.41 4.34
C SER A 36 0.05 -7.14 5.41
N HIS A 37 0.58 -5.93 5.52
CA HIS A 37 1.41 -5.51 6.65
C HIS A 37 1.41 -3.99 6.79
N GLN A 38 1.47 -3.52 8.03
CA GLN A 38 1.66 -2.11 8.35
C GLN A 38 3.02 -1.61 7.85
N PHE A 39 3.07 -0.36 7.42
CA PHE A 39 4.32 0.31 7.08
C PHE A 39 5.27 0.38 8.28
N SER A 40 6.56 0.23 7.98
CA SER A 40 7.63 0.13 8.97
C SER A 40 7.81 1.46 9.70
N TRP A 41 7.71 2.57 8.98
CA TRP A 41 7.75 3.91 9.58
C TRP A 41 6.49 4.21 10.38
N ASN A 42 5.28 3.87 9.90
CA ASN A 42 4.06 4.08 10.67
C ASN A 42 4.09 3.33 12.00
N THR A 43 4.64 2.11 12.00
CA THR A 43 4.89 1.35 13.24
C THR A 43 5.88 2.07 14.16
N ALA A 44 6.98 2.60 13.61
CA ALA A 44 8.02 3.32 14.37
C ALA A 44 7.51 4.65 14.96
N TYR A 45 6.63 5.35 14.23
CA TYR A 45 5.95 6.57 14.69
C TYR A 45 4.74 6.30 15.59
N GLY A 46 4.50 5.03 15.96
CA GLY A 46 3.52 4.66 16.96
C GLY A 46 2.09 4.54 16.46
N TYR A 47 1.84 4.51 15.14
CA TYR A 47 0.53 4.14 14.62
C TYR A 47 0.19 2.72 15.08
N ALA A 48 -0.93 2.56 15.79
CA ALA A 48 -1.35 1.28 16.30
C ALA A 48 -2.38 0.67 15.34
N ALA A 49 -2.03 -0.43 14.67
CA ALA A 49 -2.93 -1.19 13.80
C ALA A 49 -3.03 -2.65 14.25
N CYS A 50 -4.14 -3.30 13.93
CA CYS A 50 -4.30 -4.73 14.08
C CYS A 50 -3.30 -5.42 13.16
N ASP A 51 -2.46 -6.28 13.73
CA ASP A 51 -1.46 -7.00 12.94
C ASP A 51 -2.08 -7.89 11.86
N HIS A 52 -3.32 -8.37 12.05
CA HIS A 52 -3.98 -9.21 11.05
C HIS A 52 -4.68 -8.42 9.94
N CYS A 53 -5.61 -7.53 10.32
CA CYS A 53 -6.55 -6.92 9.39
C CYS A 53 -6.33 -5.42 9.18
N MET A 54 -5.22 -4.86 9.68
CA MET A 54 -4.89 -3.44 9.60
C MET A 54 -5.87 -2.47 10.25
N ARG A 55 -6.90 -2.96 10.94
CA ARG A 55 -7.87 -2.12 11.65
C ARG A 55 -7.17 -1.21 12.68
N PRO A 56 -7.51 0.08 12.75
CA PRO A 56 -6.88 0.98 13.70
C PRO A 56 -7.16 0.58 15.15
N LEU A 57 -6.12 0.64 15.97
CA LEU A 57 -6.13 0.35 17.41
C LEU A 57 -5.88 1.59 18.29
N GLU A 58 -6.09 2.76 17.70
CA GLU A 58 -6.10 4.07 18.36
C GLU A 58 -7.39 4.81 17.98
N THR A 59 -7.86 5.64 18.90
CA THR A 59 -9.02 6.53 18.70
C THR A 59 -8.69 7.69 17.76
N LEU A 60 -9.72 8.38 17.26
CA LEU A 60 -9.58 9.60 16.46
C LEU A 60 -8.72 10.64 17.19
N LEU A 61 -8.97 10.81 18.49
CA LEU A 61 -8.26 11.79 19.29
C LEU A 61 -6.79 11.39 19.51
N GLU A 62 -6.51 10.10 19.75
CA GLU A 62 -5.14 9.60 19.84
C GLU A 62 -4.40 9.77 18.51
N ASN A 63 -5.04 9.41 17.39
CA ASN A 63 -4.51 9.54 16.03
C ASN A 63 -4.13 10.98 15.71
N VAL A 64 -5.07 11.93 15.86
CA VAL A 64 -4.85 13.35 15.56
C VAL A 64 -3.77 13.96 16.46
N ARG A 65 -3.80 13.68 17.78
CA ARG A 65 -2.81 14.22 18.71
C ARG A 65 -1.40 13.69 18.46
N ARG A 66 -1.29 12.44 18.03
CA ARG A 66 -0.03 11.83 17.60
C ARG A 66 0.49 12.47 16.31
N LEU A 67 -0.36 12.58 15.30
CA LEU A 67 -0.01 13.16 13.99
C LEU A 67 0.35 14.64 14.08
N ALA A 68 -0.37 15.43 14.89
CA ALA A 68 -0.07 16.85 15.11
C ALA A 68 0.97 17.10 16.22
N ASN A 69 1.49 16.03 16.86
CA ASN A 69 2.35 16.08 18.04
C ASN A 69 1.88 17.09 19.11
N ASN A 70 0.57 17.13 19.37
CA ASN A 70 -0.03 18.13 20.23
C ASN A 70 -1.20 17.53 21.03
N GLN A 71 -0.98 17.33 22.33
CA GLN A 71 -1.97 16.73 23.23
C GLN A 71 -3.17 17.63 23.55
N ALA A 72 -3.10 18.93 23.23
CA ALA A 72 -4.18 19.87 23.44
C ALA A 72 -5.18 19.92 22.27
N VAL A 73 -4.88 19.25 21.14
CA VAL A 73 -5.82 19.20 20.01
C VAL A 73 -7.12 18.56 20.45
N ALA A 74 -8.21 19.22 20.10
CA ALA A 74 -9.57 18.76 20.24
C ALA A 74 -10.16 18.54 18.85
N VAL A 75 -11.02 17.53 18.73
CA VAL A 75 -11.72 17.19 17.49
C VAL A 75 -13.22 17.29 17.80
N PRO A 76 -14.05 17.95 16.98
CA PRO A 76 -15.49 17.96 17.17
C PRO A 76 -16.09 16.57 16.84
N LEU A 77 -17.37 16.37 17.17
CA LEU A 77 -18.14 15.19 16.72
C LEU A 77 -17.45 13.84 17.02
N VAL A 78 -16.82 13.72 18.20
CA VAL A 78 -16.09 12.51 18.62
C VAL A 78 -17.00 11.29 18.79
N GLU A 79 -18.30 11.49 18.94
CA GLU A 79 -19.32 10.45 18.91
C GLU A 79 -19.35 9.69 17.57
N HIS A 80 -18.78 10.26 16.50
CA HIS A 80 -18.63 9.64 15.19
C HIS A 80 -17.25 8.96 14.99
N ASP A 81 -16.43 8.84 16.03
CA ASP A 81 -15.16 8.11 15.98
C ASP A 81 -15.39 6.69 15.43
N PRO A 82 -14.73 6.31 14.31
CA PRO A 82 -14.96 5.02 13.70
C PRO A 82 -14.54 3.85 14.60
N THR A 83 -13.67 4.08 15.58
CA THR A 83 -13.04 3.05 16.39
C THR A 83 -13.75 2.71 17.71
N ALA A 84 -14.70 3.55 18.13
CA ALA A 84 -15.34 3.45 19.45
C ALA A 84 -15.98 2.08 19.72
N LEU A 85 -16.51 1.41 18.68
CA LEU A 85 -17.23 0.14 18.80
C LEU A 85 -16.34 -1.06 19.13
N TRP A 86 -15.06 -1.03 18.78
CA TRP A 86 -14.17 -2.19 18.87
C TRP A 86 -13.04 -2.04 19.88
N PHE A 87 -12.82 -0.84 20.42
CA PHE A 87 -11.80 -0.60 21.45
C PHE A 87 -11.85 -1.60 22.64
N PRO A 88 -13.02 -1.99 23.18
CA PRO A 88 -13.08 -2.94 24.30
C PRO A 88 -12.66 -4.37 23.94
N GLN A 89 -12.57 -4.70 22.66
CA GLN A 89 -12.33 -6.05 22.14
C GLN A 89 -10.85 -6.30 21.83
N PHE A 90 -10.01 -5.28 21.97
CA PHE A 90 -8.58 -5.37 21.68
C PHE A 90 -7.91 -6.44 22.53
N THR A 91 -7.11 -7.26 21.87
CA THR A 91 -6.32 -8.33 22.48
C THR A 91 -4.88 -8.24 22.00
N GLN A 92 -4.02 -9.10 22.54
CA GLN A 92 -2.62 -9.15 22.14
C GLN A 92 -2.06 -10.56 22.29
N CYS A 93 -1.05 -10.87 21.49
CA CYS A 93 -0.29 -12.09 21.65
C CYS A 93 0.39 -12.12 23.03
N ALA A 94 0.18 -13.19 23.79
CA ALA A 94 0.73 -13.34 25.13
C ALA A 94 2.28 -13.29 25.16
N ARG A 95 2.94 -13.70 24.07
CA ARG A 95 4.40 -13.82 23.96
C ARG A 95 5.08 -12.53 23.51
N CYS A 96 4.69 -11.99 22.35
CA CYS A 96 5.37 -10.82 21.73
C CYS A 96 4.62 -9.49 21.90
N LYS A 97 3.43 -9.51 22.51
CA LYS A 97 2.57 -8.33 22.74
C LYS A 97 2.14 -7.59 21.47
N VAL A 98 2.24 -8.24 20.30
CA VAL A 98 1.61 -7.75 19.07
C VAL A 98 0.10 -7.69 19.28
N ARG A 99 -0.54 -6.60 18.84
CA ARG A 99 -1.94 -6.27 19.13
C ARG A 99 -2.87 -6.69 18.00
N TYR A 100 -4.10 -7.04 18.37
CA TYR A 100 -5.16 -7.45 17.46
C TYR A 100 -6.48 -6.76 17.85
N CYS A 101 -7.34 -6.46 16.88
CA CYS A 101 -8.62 -5.82 17.18
C CYS A 101 -9.63 -6.76 17.85
N SER A 102 -9.45 -8.08 17.75
CA SER A 102 -10.31 -9.09 18.34
C SER A 102 -9.57 -10.41 18.54
N GLU A 103 -10.15 -11.31 19.34
CA GLU A 103 -9.65 -12.68 19.50
C GLU A 103 -9.68 -13.47 18.18
N ASP A 104 -10.71 -13.25 17.35
CA ASP A 104 -10.80 -13.87 16.03
C ASP A 104 -9.61 -13.49 15.13
N CYS A 105 -9.21 -12.22 15.13
CA CYS A 105 -8.02 -11.78 14.39
C CYS A 105 -6.72 -12.40 14.94
N LEU A 106 -6.60 -12.56 16.26
CA LEU A 106 -5.46 -13.25 16.86
C LEU A 106 -5.43 -14.73 16.45
N VAL A 107 -6.57 -15.42 16.48
CA VAL A 107 -6.69 -16.84 16.11
C VAL A 107 -6.36 -17.05 14.63
N GLU A 108 -6.89 -16.20 13.74
CA GLU A 108 -6.61 -16.33 12.31
C GLU A 108 -5.15 -15.97 11.98
N ALA A 109 -4.57 -14.95 12.63
CA ALA A 109 -3.15 -14.66 12.51
C ALA A 109 -2.28 -15.84 12.98
N GLN A 110 -2.59 -16.44 14.13
CA GLN A 110 -1.89 -17.64 14.63
C GLN A 110 -1.95 -18.79 13.63
N LYS A 111 -3.12 -19.02 13.03
CA LYS A 111 -3.32 -20.07 12.03
C LYS A 111 -2.55 -19.81 10.73
N ARG A 112 -2.48 -18.56 10.27
CA ARG A 112 -1.87 -18.19 8.98
C ARG A 112 -0.36 -17.99 9.05
N TYR A 113 0.16 -17.17 9.95
CA TYR A 113 1.59 -16.81 9.98
C TYR A 113 2.20 -16.61 11.37
N HIS A 114 1.42 -16.20 12.36
CA HIS A 114 1.95 -15.63 13.59
C HIS A 114 2.69 -16.64 14.48
N ARG A 115 2.40 -17.94 14.43
CA ARG A 115 3.18 -18.92 15.23
C ARG A 115 4.64 -18.96 14.80
N VAL A 116 4.91 -18.77 13.50
CA VAL A 116 6.26 -18.68 12.94
C VAL A 116 6.81 -17.26 13.06
N ALA A 117 6.01 -16.24 12.73
CA ALA A 117 6.46 -14.84 12.77
C ALA A 117 6.65 -14.27 14.18
N CYS A 118 6.10 -14.92 15.22
CA CYS A 118 6.17 -14.41 16.59
C CYS A 118 7.60 -14.41 17.13
N MET A 119 8.21 -13.23 17.19
CA MET A 119 9.55 -13.01 17.76
C MET A 119 9.59 -13.11 19.30
N GLY A 120 8.45 -13.22 19.98
CA GLY A 120 8.40 -13.29 21.44
C GLY A 120 9.12 -12.10 22.09
N ALA A 121 10.07 -12.39 22.99
CA ALA A 121 10.90 -11.38 23.66
C ALA A 121 11.87 -10.66 22.71
N PHE A 122 12.26 -11.29 21.59
CA PHE A 122 13.16 -10.69 20.60
C PHE A 122 12.51 -9.59 19.76
N ARG A 123 11.21 -9.32 19.95
CA ARG A 123 10.55 -8.22 19.22
C ARG A 123 11.22 -6.86 19.47
N ALA A 124 11.73 -6.63 20.67
CA ALA A 124 12.43 -5.41 21.05
C ALA A 124 13.97 -5.53 20.95
N ASP A 125 14.47 -6.60 20.34
CA ASP A 125 15.91 -6.82 20.15
C ASP A 125 16.33 -6.34 18.77
N ASP A 126 16.99 -5.18 18.71
CA ASP A 126 17.45 -4.57 17.45
C ASP A 126 18.49 -5.44 16.73
N THR A 127 19.12 -6.40 17.41
CA THR A 127 20.08 -7.33 16.80
C THR A 127 19.41 -8.55 16.17
N HIS A 128 18.12 -8.76 16.41
CA HIS A 128 17.38 -9.87 15.81
C HIS A 128 17.37 -9.73 14.28
N PRO A 129 17.66 -10.79 13.50
CA PRO A 129 17.82 -10.69 12.05
C PRO A 129 16.65 -10.04 11.29
N ILE A 130 15.41 -10.26 11.75
CA ILE A 130 14.21 -9.60 11.17
C ILE A 130 14.19 -8.10 11.45
N ASN A 131 14.60 -7.68 12.65
CA ASN A 131 14.67 -6.26 13.00
C ASN A 131 15.80 -5.58 12.22
N VAL A 132 16.96 -6.22 12.07
CA VAL A 132 18.05 -5.73 11.20
C VAL A 132 17.57 -5.57 9.75
N LEU A 133 16.82 -6.52 9.21
CA LEU A 133 16.22 -6.42 7.88
C LEU A 133 15.27 -5.22 7.78
N ASN A 134 14.40 -5.02 8.76
CA ASN A 134 13.46 -3.91 8.79
C ASN A 134 14.15 -2.54 8.91
N GLU A 135 15.19 -2.43 9.74
CA GLU A 135 15.98 -1.21 9.84
C GLU A 135 16.78 -0.93 8.56
N THR A 136 17.26 -1.98 7.88
CA THR A 136 17.93 -1.83 6.58
C THR A 136 16.95 -1.28 5.54
N TRP A 137 15.72 -1.81 5.50
CA TRP A 137 14.65 -1.30 4.63
C TRP A 137 14.33 0.17 4.89
N LYS A 138 14.11 0.56 6.15
CA LYS A 138 13.79 1.94 6.52
C LYS A 138 14.87 2.95 6.15
N LYS A 139 16.15 2.56 6.20
CA LYS A 139 17.26 3.42 5.76
C LYS A 139 17.30 3.65 4.25
N MET A 140 16.73 2.73 3.48
CA MET A 140 16.64 2.84 2.01
C MET A 140 15.37 3.55 1.56
N HIS A 141 14.29 3.42 2.32
CA HIS A 141 12.96 3.96 2.01
C HIS A 141 12.54 4.89 3.14
N TYR A 142 13.01 6.14 3.06
CA TYR A 142 12.53 7.20 3.95
C TYR A 142 11.08 7.57 3.58
N PRO A 143 10.26 8.07 4.52
CA PRO A 143 8.89 8.48 4.21
C PRO A 143 8.80 9.52 3.06
N PRO A 144 7.72 9.50 2.25
CA PRO A 144 6.54 8.63 2.37
C PRO A 144 6.79 7.19 1.93
N GLU A 145 6.42 6.22 2.76
CA GLU A 145 6.62 4.79 2.49
C GLU A 145 5.53 4.26 1.54
N THR A 146 5.93 3.64 0.42
CA THR A 146 5.01 3.07 -0.58
C THR A 146 4.92 1.54 -0.53
N GLY A 147 5.74 0.90 0.30
CA GLY A 147 5.82 -0.56 0.46
C GLY A 147 6.61 -0.92 1.71
N THR A 148 6.52 -2.17 2.17
CA THR A 148 7.29 -2.64 3.34
C THR A 148 7.90 -4.02 3.11
N ILE A 149 9.16 -4.20 3.53
CA ILE A 149 9.84 -5.50 3.51
C ILE A 149 9.14 -6.53 4.41
N MET A 150 8.35 -6.06 5.38
CA MET A 150 7.65 -6.92 6.33
C MET A 150 6.56 -7.78 5.67
N LEU A 151 6.10 -7.41 4.47
CA LEU A 151 5.28 -8.30 3.64
C LEU A 151 6.03 -9.59 3.30
N ILE A 152 7.30 -9.52 2.91
CA ILE A 152 8.11 -10.71 2.61
C ILE A 152 8.32 -11.53 3.89
N VAL A 153 8.59 -10.86 5.02
CA VAL A 153 8.71 -11.56 6.32
C VAL A 153 7.45 -12.35 6.64
N ARG A 154 6.28 -11.74 6.45
CA ARG A 154 5.00 -12.42 6.67
C ARG A 154 4.76 -13.53 5.66
N LEU A 155 5.12 -13.36 4.38
CA LEU A 155 5.04 -14.40 3.36
C LEU A 155 5.90 -15.62 3.72
N MET A 156 7.13 -15.42 4.20
CA MET A 156 7.99 -16.52 4.64
C MET A 156 7.36 -17.28 5.82
N ALA A 157 6.77 -16.56 6.77
CA ALA A 157 6.07 -17.18 7.89
C ALA A 157 4.80 -17.93 7.46
N MET A 158 4.04 -17.40 6.49
CA MET A 158 2.89 -18.08 5.88
C MET A 158 3.31 -19.35 5.15
N TYR A 159 4.37 -19.29 4.34
CA TYR A 159 4.91 -20.44 3.61
C TYR A 159 5.33 -21.56 4.56
N GLN A 160 6.11 -21.22 5.59
CA GLN A 160 6.60 -22.20 6.56
C GLN A 160 5.46 -22.86 7.35
N GLN A 161 4.42 -22.09 7.69
CA GLN A 161 3.27 -22.61 8.45
C GLN A 161 2.21 -23.32 7.56
N SER A 162 2.24 -23.10 6.25
CA SER A 162 1.27 -23.69 5.34
C SER A 162 1.47 -25.20 5.20
N ASN A 163 0.39 -25.95 5.38
CA ASN A 163 0.34 -27.38 5.04
C ASN A 163 0.20 -27.63 3.53
N LYS A 164 -0.04 -26.56 2.74
CA LYS A 164 -0.31 -26.60 1.29
C LYS A 164 0.69 -25.71 0.56
N LYS A 165 1.97 -26.04 0.66
CA LYS A 165 3.07 -25.24 0.09
C LYS A 165 2.95 -25.05 -1.44
N SER A 166 2.49 -26.07 -2.16
CA SER A 166 2.29 -25.97 -3.62
C SER A 166 1.23 -24.94 -3.98
N GLU A 167 0.04 -24.97 -3.35
CA GLU A 167 -1.02 -23.98 -3.58
C GLU A 167 -0.55 -22.56 -3.22
N PHE A 168 0.20 -22.40 -2.12
CA PHE A 168 0.79 -21.10 -1.74
C PHE A 168 1.76 -20.59 -2.82
N LEU A 169 2.64 -21.44 -3.33
CA LEU A 169 3.60 -21.07 -4.37
C LEU A 169 2.90 -20.73 -5.69
N GLU A 170 1.86 -21.48 -6.07
CA GLU A 170 1.04 -21.16 -7.25
C GLU A 170 0.38 -19.78 -7.14
N GLN A 171 -0.18 -19.46 -5.96
CA GLN A 171 -0.75 -18.14 -5.70
C GLN A 171 0.31 -17.03 -5.75
N LEU A 172 1.47 -17.24 -5.12
CA LEU A 172 2.57 -16.28 -5.13
C LEU A 172 3.12 -16.05 -6.55
N GLN A 173 3.27 -17.12 -7.33
CA GLN A 173 3.72 -17.05 -8.74
C GLN A 173 2.66 -16.43 -9.66
N SER A 174 1.41 -16.30 -9.21
CA SER A 174 0.37 -15.66 -10.01
C SER A 174 0.52 -14.13 -10.08
N PHE A 175 1.27 -13.50 -9.17
CA PHE A 175 1.54 -12.06 -9.20
C PHE A 175 2.49 -11.68 -10.34
N GLN A 176 2.44 -10.42 -10.79
CA GLN A 176 3.43 -9.95 -11.75
C GLN A 176 4.77 -9.79 -11.03
N ALA A 177 5.86 -10.29 -11.62
CA ALA A 177 7.21 -10.15 -11.08
C ALA A 177 8.18 -9.51 -12.08
N LEU A 178 7.65 -8.95 -13.18
CA LEU A 178 8.44 -8.29 -14.19
C LEU A 178 9.13 -7.08 -13.56
N ILE A 179 10.46 -7.14 -13.53
CA ILE A 179 11.35 -6.05 -13.08
C ILE A 179 12.09 -5.40 -14.26
N VAL A 180 11.98 -6.00 -15.45
CA VAL A 180 12.56 -5.50 -16.70
C VAL A 180 11.64 -5.84 -17.88
N ASN A 181 11.17 -4.82 -18.59
CA ASN A 181 10.47 -4.99 -19.87
C ASN A 181 11.50 -4.88 -21.00
N ARG A 182 11.97 -6.04 -21.48
CA ARG A 182 13.03 -6.11 -22.51
C ARG A 182 12.58 -5.58 -23.87
N GLU A 183 11.30 -5.68 -24.20
CA GLU A 183 10.75 -5.20 -25.48
C GLU A 183 10.78 -3.67 -25.54
N GLN A 184 10.43 -3.01 -24.44
CA GLN A 184 10.39 -1.55 -24.34
C GLN A 184 11.64 -0.94 -23.70
N LYS A 185 12.61 -1.77 -23.27
CA LYS A 185 13.84 -1.39 -22.54
C LYS A 185 13.57 -0.57 -21.27
N ILE A 186 12.52 -0.92 -20.52
CA ILE A 186 12.16 -0.26 -19.27
C ILE A 186 12.64 -1.12 -18.10
N TYR A 187 13.24 -0.48 -17.10
CA TYR A 187 13.72 -1.10 -15.87
C TYR A 187 12.98 -0.47 -14.68
N HIS A 188 12.69 -1.28 -13.66
CA HIS A 188 12.09 -0.77 -12.43
C HIS A 188 13.06 0.20 -11.71
N LYS A 189 12.58 1.30 -11.11
CA LYS A 189 13.42 2.31 -10.39
C LYS A 189 14.38 1.67 -9.37
N MET A 190 13.88 0.69 -8.61
CA MET A 190 14.68 -0.12 -7.66
C MET A 190 15.89 -0.88 -8.26
N LEU A 191 16.04 -0.97 -9.58
CA LEU A 191 17.18 -1.58 -10.26
C LEU A 191 18.13 -0.56 -10.93
N GLY A 192 17.92 0.75 -10.70
CA GLY A 192 18.84 1.79 -11.15
C GLY A 192 20.21 1.64 -10.49
N GLU A 193 21.26 2.11 -11.17
CA GLU A 193 22.66 2.02 -10.70
C GLU A 193 22.86 2.64 -9.30
N ASN A 194 22.08 3.67 -8.97
CA ASN A 194 22.11 4.35 -7.67
C ASN A 194 21.65 3.47 -6.48
N PHE A 195 20.85 2.42 -6.74
CA PHE A 195 20.26 1.57 -5.69
C PHE A 195 20.95 0.22 -5.52
N GLU A 196 21.93 -0.12 -6.36
CA GLU A 196 22.54 -1.46 -6.39
C GLU A 196 23.20 -1.82 -5.05
N ARG A 197 24.01 -0.92 -4.48
CA ARG A 197 24.67 -1.13 -3.18
C ARG A 197 23.68 -1.31 -2.03
N GLN A 198 22.61 -0.53 -2.01
CA GLN A 198 21.59 -0.63 -0.99
C GLN A 198 20.81 -1.95 -1.10
N MET A 199 20.48 -2.36 -2.33
CA MET A 199 19.84 -3.64 -2.62
C MET A 199 20.70 -4.85 -2.21
N GLU A 200 22.03 -4.78 -2.37
CA GLU A 200 22.95 -5.81 -1.87
C GLU A 200 22.94 -5.93 -0.34
N GLN A 201 22.91 -4.79 0.36
CA GLN A 201 22.79 -4.76 1.84
C GLN A 201 21.48 -5.38 2.30
N LEU A 202 20.37 -5.00 1.65
CA LEU A 202 19.05 -5.55 1.94
C LEU A 202 18.98 -7.06 1.68
N TYR A 203 19.53 -7.51 0.55
CA TYR A 203 19.61 -8.93 0.22
C TYR A 203 20.43 -9.72 1.25
N THR A 204 21.55 -9.15 1.71
CA THR A 204 22.38 -9.76 2.75
C THR A 204 21.63 -9.87 4.07
N ALA A 205 20.92 -8.82 4.48
CA ALA A 205 20.06 -8.85 5.67
C ALA A 205 18.92 -9.87 5.53
N PHE A 206 18.33 -9.98 4.34
CA PHE A 206 17.28 -10.95 4.01
C PHE A 206 17.79 -12.39 4.14
N CYS A 207 18.93 -12.70 3.52
CA CYS A 207 19.57 -14.02 3.66
C CYS A 207 19.91 -14.31 5.12
N ASN A 208 20.31 -13.30 5.89
CA ASN A 208 20.59 -13.46 7.31
C ASN A 208 19.34 -13.76 8.14
N ALA A 209 18.19 -13.21 7.77
CA ALA A 209 16.90 -13.49 8.41
C ALA A 209 16.36 -14.89 8.09
N PHE A 210 16.65 -15.41 6.89
CA PHE A 210 16.06 -16.66 6.38
C PHE A 210 17.11 -17.73 6.04
N LYS A 211 18.08 -17.97 6.94
CA LYS A 211 19.22 -18.89 6.72
C LYS A 211 18.89 -20.39 6.65
N SER A 212 17.69 -20.81 7.06
CA SER A 212 17.36 -22.24 7.15
C SER A 212 17.18 -22.88 5.77
N GLU A 213 17.44 -24.19 5.67
CA GLU A 213 17.23 -24.95 4.42
C GLU A 213 15.79 -24.84 3.89
N GLU A 214 14.82 -24.63 4.78
CA GLU A 214 13.42 -24.39 4.45
C GLU A 214 13.22 -23.22 3.47
N PHE A 215 14.06 -22.18 3.55
CA PHE A 215 13.95 -20.98 2.73
C PHE A 215 14.97 -20.93 1.58
N ALA A 216 15.73 -22.00 1.34
CA ALA A 216 16.79 -22.03 0.33
C ALA A 216 16.31 -21.64 -1.08
N MET A 217 15.04 -21.92 -1.42
CA MET A 217 14.47 -21.52 -2.71
C MET A 217 14.24 -20.01 -2.84
N PHE A 218 14.06 -19.29 -1.72
CA PHE A 218 13.78 -17.85 -1.70
C PHE A 218 15.04 -17.00 -1.53
N THR A 219 16.11 -17.57 -0.95
CA THR A 219 17.36 -16.86 -0.64
C THR A 219 18.39 -16.91 -1.77
N THR A 220 17.95 -17.19 -3.00
CA THR A 220 18.77 -16.96 -4.19
C THR A 220 18.63 -15.50 -4.66
N PRO A 221 19.63 -14.92 -5.35
CA PRO A 221 19.53 -13.54 -5.83
C PRO A 221 18.34 -13.32 -6.76
N ASP A 222 18.06 -14.28 -7.65
CA ASP A 222 16.94 -14.19 -8.60
C ASP A 222 15.59 -14.32 -7.91
N ALA A 223 15.46 -15.21 -6.92
CA ALA A 223 14.23 -15.33 -6.13
C ALA A 223 13.96 -14.07 -5.30
N PHE A 224 15.00 -13.48 -4.68
CA PHE A 224 14.85 -12.22 -3.97
C PHE A 224 14.41 -11.09 -4.90
N LYS A 225 15.05 -10.93 -6.07
CA LYS A 225 14.64 -9.97 -7.10
C LYS A 225 13.20 -10.19 -7.56
N THR A 226 12.77 -11.44 -7.69
CA THR A 226 11.39 -11.81 -8.04
C THR A 226 10.42 -11.36 -6.94
N LEU A 227 10.73 -11.61 -5.66
CA LEU A 227 9.90 -11.16 -4.54
C LEU A 227 9.80 -9.63 -4.49
N MET A 228 10.91 -8.93 -4.71
CA MET A 228 10.94 -7.47 -4.79
C MET A 228 10.10 -6.94 -5.96
N GLY A 229 10.15 -7.60 -7.12
CA GLY A 229 9.29 -7.28 -8.26
C GLY A 229 7.80 -7.48 -7.95
N ILE A 230 7.45 -8.55 -7.24
CA ILE A 230 6.08 -8.79 -6.78
C ILE A 230 5.61 -7.66 -5.86
N LEU A 231 6.42 -7.27 -4.87
CA LEU A 231 6.09 -6.17 -3.99
C LEU A 231 5.95 -4.85 -4.76
N GLY A 232 6.92 -4.49 -5.59
CA GLY A 232 6.94 -3.20 -6.30
C GLY A 232 5.80 -3.03 -7.30
N THR A 233 5.37 -4.11 -7.96
CA THR A 233 4.40 -4.01 -9.07
C THR A 233 2.96 -4.40 -8.72
N ASN A 234 2.71 -4.94 -7.52
CA ASN A 234 1.37 -5.43 -7.13
C ASN A 234 0.91 -4.96 -5.74
N SER A 235 1.75 -4.26 -4.96
CA SER A 235 1.33 -3.80 -3.63
C SER A 235 0.24 -2.74 -3.76
N GLN A 236 -0.87 -2.98 -3.09
CA GLN A 236 -1.94 -2.00 -2.93
C GLN A 236 -1.79 -1.33 -1.56
N GLY A 237 -1.78 -0.01 -1.54
CA GLY A 237 -1.86 0.76 -0.30
C GLY A 237 -3.19 0.53 0.42
N ILE A 238 -3.14 0.28 1.73
CA ILE A 238 -4.28 0.06 2.61
C ILE A 238 -4.60 1.34 3.40
N ALA A 239 -5.66 2.03 2.98
CA ALA A 239 -6.07 3.29 3.58
C ALA A 239 -6.98 3.08 4.80
N THR A 240 -6.39 2.94 5.98
CA THR A 240 -7.12 2.73 7.25
C THR A 240 -7.02 3.91 8.22
N SER A 241 -6.58 5.09 7.78
CA SER A 241 -6.50 6.28 8.64
C SER A 241 -7.82 6.59 9.36
N VAL A 242 -7.73 6.76 10.68
CA VAL A 242 -8.88 7.07 11.54
C VAL A 242 -9.42 8.47 11.23
N LEU A 243 -8.53 9.44 11.04
CA LEU A 243 -8.88 10.81 10.67
C LEU A 243 -9.64 10.84 9.34
N ALA A 244 -9.11 10.20 8.29
CA ALA A 244 -9.74 10.19 6.97
C ALA A 244 -11.14 9.54 6.99
N GLN A 245 -11.31 8.46 7.76
CA GLN A 245 -12.61 7.80 7.91
C GLN A 245 -13.60 8.64 8.71
N TRP A 246 -13.14 9.33 9.75
CA TRP A 246 -13.97 10.26 10.50
C TRP A 246 -14.44 11.41 9.59
N VAL A 247 -13.53 12.02 8.82
CA VAL A 247 -13.84 13.07 7.83
C VAL A 247 -14.94 12.59 6.88
N THR A 248 -14.75 11.42 6.25
CA THR A 248 -15.76 10.84 5.35
C THR A 248 -17.13 10.71 6.02
N LYS A 249 -17.18 10.19 7.26
CA LYS A 249 -18.43 10.01 8.00
C LYS A 249 -19.11 11.32 8.36
N VAL A 250 -18.35 12.33 8.80
CA VAL A 250 -18.93 13.61 9.23
C VAL A 250 -19.36 14.48 8.05
N SER A 251 -18.67 14.39 6.90
CA SER A 251 -19.05 15.08 5.67
C SER A 251 -20.36 14.56 5.07
N GLU A 252 -20.72 13.31 5.33
CA GLU A 252 -22.00 12.71 4.90
C GLU A 252 -23.19 13.07 5.82
N LEU A 253 -22.96 13.76 6.94
CA LEU A 253 -24.03 14.10 7.88
C LEU A 253 -25.01 15.13 7.28
N PRO A 254 -26.31 14.98 7.54
CA PRO A 254 -27.34 15.93 7.09
C PRO A 254 -27.35 17.18 7.99
N LEU A 255 -26.26 17.97 7.94
CA LEU A 255 -26.10 19.22 8.67
C LEU A 255 -26.60 20.43 7.85
N PRO A 256 -27.06 21.51 8.51
CA PRO A 256 -27.28 22.81 7.86
C PRO A 256 -26.02 23.33 7.15
N ASP A 257 -26.18 24.07 6.05
CA ASP A 257 -25.04 24.54 5.23
C ASP A 257 -24.01 25.35 6.04
N ALA A 258 -24.45 26.19 6.97
CA ALA A 258 -23.56 26.95 7.85
C ALA A 258 -22.73 26.05 8.79
N ASP A 259 -23.32 24.98 9.30
CA ASP A 259 -22.63 24.02 10.17
C ASP A 259 -21.66 23.16 9.35
N LYS A 260 -21.98 22.87 8.08
CA LYS A 260 -21.06 22.19 7.15
C LYS A 260 -19.84 23.04 6.84
N GLU A 261 -20.03 24.31 6.49
CA GLU A 261 -18.92 25.23 6.21
C GLU A 261 -17.99 25.39 7.42
N GLN A 262 -18.57 25.46 8.63
CA GLN A 262 -17.80 25.48 9.87
C GLN A 262 -17.03 24.16 10.10
N LEU A 263 -17.66 23.01 9.83
CA LEU A 263 -17.03 21.70 9.95
C LEU A 263 -15.87 21.55 8.97
N ASP A 264 -16.06 21.95 7.71
CA ASP A 264 -15.02 21.91 6.66
C ASP A 264 -13.82 22.77 7.08
N THR A 265 -14.06 23.99 7.60
CA THR A 265 -12.99 24.84 8.15
C THR A 265 -12.22 24.14 9.27
N VAL A 266 -12.91 23.44 10.18
CA VAL A 266 -12.25 22.69 11.26
C VAL A 266 -11.44 21.51 10.73
N ILE A 267 -11.95 20.80 9.72
CA ILE A 267 -11.25 19.70 9.06
C ILE A 267 -9.98 20.20 8.40
N ASP A 268 -10.05 21.31 7.67
CA ASP A 268 -8.88 21.94 7.02
C ASP A 268 -7.83 22.36 8.05
N GLU A 269 -8.24 22.99 9.15
CA GLU A 269 -7.34 23.33 10.25
C GLU A 269 -6.69 22.10 10.91
N LEU A 270 -7.42 20.97 10.98
CA LEU A 270 -6.87 19.73 11.53
C LEU A 270 -5.82 19.14 10.58
N TYR A 271 -6.09 19.10 9.28
CA TYR A 271 -5.12 18.65 8.29
C TYR A 271 -3.90 19.56 8.23
N ALA A 272 -4.07 20.88 8.36
CA ALA A 272 -2.95 21.83 8.43
C ALA A 272 -2.06 21.53 9.66
N LYS A 273 -2.65 21.36 10.85
CA LYS A 273 -1.90 21.01 12.08
C LYS A 273 -1.18 19.66 11.97
N VAL A 274 -1.77 18.71 11.26
CA VAL A 274 -1.13 17.42 10.97
C VAL A 274 0.03 17.64 9.99
N GLY A 275 -0.19 18.38 8.91
CA GLY A 275 0.83 18.69 7.90
C GLY A 275 2.05 19.40 8.47
N ASP A 276 1.85 20.34 9.40
CA ASP A 276 2.93 21.09 10.07
C ASP A 276 3.97 20.19 10.79
N PHE A 277 3.56 18.99 11.23
CA PHE A 277 4.43 18.06 11.94
C PHE A 277 4.72 16.77 11.16
N ALA A 278 3.70 16.17 10.55
CA ALA A 278 3.79 14.90 9.85
C ALA A 278 4.16 15.04 8.37
N GLY A 279 4.15 16.25 7.81
CA GLY A 279 4.43 16.51 6.39
C GLY A 279 3.31 16.02 5.46
N GLU A 280 3.69 15.67 4.23
CA GLU A 280 2.79 15.01 3.28
C GLU A 280 2.41 13.60 3.77
N PHE A 281 1.31 13.53 4.51
CA PHE A 281 0.78 12.28 5.03
C PHE A 281 -0.12 11.61 3.99
N LEU A 282 0.34 10.50 3.42
CA LEU A 282 -0.54 9.59 2.69
C LEU A 282 -1.51 8.95 3.68
N ASN A 283 -2.81 8.93 3.37
CA ASN A 283 -3.86 8.26 4.17
C ASN A 283 -3.70 6.72 4.23
N ASN A 284 -2.51 6.21 3.94
CA ASN A 284 -2.15 4.84 3.75
C ASN A 284 -1.27 4.33 4.89
N GLU A 285 -1.72 3.28 5.57
CA GLU A 285 -1.11 2.81 6.81
C GLU A 285 -0.25 1.55 6.64
N GLY A 286 -0.33 0.95 5.46
CA GLY A 286 0.38 -0.27 5.11
C GLY A 286 0.12 -0.67 3.66
N SER A 287 0.52 -1.88 3.32
CA SER A 287 0.22 -2.41 1.99
C SER A 287 -0.15 -3.87 2.04
N GLY A 288 -0.78 -4.35 0.98
CA GLY A 288 -1.16 -5.74 0.82
C GLY A 288 -1.09 -6.21 -0.62
N LEU A 289 -1.01 -7.53 -0.78
CA LEU A 289 -1.07 -8.23 -2.05
C LEU A 289 -2.44 -8.90 -2.18
N TYR A 290 -3.12 -8.63 -3.29
CA TYR A 290 -4.49 -9.09 -3.56
C TYR A 290 -4.52 -9.87 -4.88
N ILE A 291 -4.99 -11.10 -4.86
CA ILE A 291 -4.85 -12.04 -5.98
C ILE A 291 -5.68 -11.57 -7.18
N LEU A 292 -6.92 -11.12 -6.95
CA LEU A 292 -7.83 -10.67 -8.01
C LEU A 292 -7.56 -9.21 -8.39
N GLN A 293 -7.38 -8.33 -7.40
CA GLN A 293 -7.11 -6.92 -7.68
C GLN A 293 -5.80 -6.72 -8.46
N SER A 294 -4.76 -7.54 -8.24
CA SER A 294 -3.52 -7.50 -9.03
C SER A 294 -3.67 -7.89 -10.51
N LYS A 295 -4.86 -8.30 -10.96
CA LYS A 295 -5.16 -8.63 -12.38
C LYS A 295 -5.86 -7.50 -13.12
N ILE A 296 -6.10 -6.37 -12.46
CA ILE A 296 -6.79 -5.22 -13.04
C ILE A 296 -5.75 -4.27 -13.60
N ASN A 297 -5.88 -3.89 -14.86
CA ASN A 297 -4.92 -3.01 -15.52
C ASN A 297 -5.15 -1.54 -15.19
N HIS A 298 -4.13 -0.74 -15.48
CA HIS A 298 -4.17 0.71 -15.37
C HIS A 298 -4.93 1.39 -16.52
N SER A 299 -5.65 2.46 -16.19
CA SER A 299 -6.07 3.52 -17.12
C SER A 299 -5.97 4.88 -16.44
N CYS A 300 -5.49 5.92 -17.14
CA CYS A 300 -5.54 7.31 -16.64
C CYS A 300 -6.96 7.89 -16.66
N VAL A 301 -7.93 7.14 -17.19
CA VAL A 301 -9.37 7.37 -17.09
C VAL A 301 -9.99 6.05 -16.61
N PRO A 302 -9.86 5.73 -15.32
CA PRO A 302 -10.33 4.46 -14.79
C PRO A 302 -11.86 4.41 -14.77
N ASN A 303 -12.42 3.20 -14.80
CA ASN A 303 -13.86 2.96 -14.64
C ASN A 303 -14.20 2.24 -13.33
N ALA A 304 -13.18 1.84 -12.56
CA ALA A 304 -13.31 1.33 -11.20
C ALA A 304 -12.25 1.94 -10.27
N GLN A 305 -12.46 1.82 -8.96
CA GLN A 305 -11.51 2.22 -7.93
C GLN A 305 -11.47 1.22 -6.77
N SER A 306 -10.30 1.07 -6.17
CA SER A 306 -10.10 0.33 -4.91
C SER A 306 -10.46 1.21 -3.72
N THR A 307 -11.27 0.70 -2.79
CA THR A 307 -11.65 1.40 -1.55
C THR A 307 -11.54 0.47 -0.33
N PHE A 308 -11.47 1.05 0.87
CA PHE A 308 -11.37 0.33 2.14
C PHE A 308 -12.48 0.76 3.12
N PRO A 309 -13.77 0.49 2.82
CA PRO A 309 -14.91 1.05 3.54
C PRO A 309 -15.09 0.49 4.96
N TYR A 310 -14.45 -0.63 5.30
CA TYR A 310 -14.65 -1.33 6.58
C TYR A 310 -13.58 -1.05 7.63
N SER A 311 -12.71 -0.05 7.38
CA SER A 311 -11.62 0.30 8.28
C SER A 311 -10.66 -0.87 8.53
N ASN A 312 -10.39 -1.66 7.50
CA ASN A 312 -9.50 -2.82 7.53
C ASN A 312 -8.83 -3.02 6.16
N ASP A 313 -8.10 -4.12 6.02
CA ASP A 313 -7.39 -4.50 4.80
C ASP A 313 -8.25 -5.20 3.75
N ILE A 314 -9.58 -5.22 3.86
CA ILE A 314 -10.45 -5.77 2.80
C ILE A 314 -10.58 -4.71 1.70
N VAL A 315 -10.11 -5.04 0.50
CA VAL A 315 -10.29 -4.17 -0.66
C VAL A 315 -11.68 -4.38 -1.24
N VAL A 316 -12.38 -3.28 -1.49
CA VAL A 316 -13.67 -3.24 -2.18
C VAL A 316 -13.47 -2.52 -3.50
N LEU A 317 -13.63 -3.25 -4.61
CA LEU A 317 -13.59 -2.68 -5.94
C LEU A 317 -14.97 -2.19 -6.34
N LYS A 318 -15.08 -0.90 -6.63
CA LYS A 318 -16.34 -0.22 -6.93
C LYS A 318 -16.25 0.48 -8.29
N ALA A 319 -17.32 0.42 -9.08
CA ALA A 319 -17.40 1.14 -10.35
C ALA A 319 -17.54 2.66 -10.12
N VAL A 320 -16.75 3.48 -10.81
CA VAL A 320 -16.82 4.95 -10.76
C VAL A 320 -17.52 5.55 -11.98
N ALA A 321 -17.74 4.74 -13.00
CA ALA A 321 -18.52 5.05 -14.19
C ALA A 321 -19.30 3.79 -14.60
N PRO A 322 -20.35 3.90 -15.45
CA PRO A 322 -20.98 2.73 -16.03
C PRO A 322 -19.96 1.87 -16.77
N ILE A 323 -19.98 0.56 -16.51
CA ILE A 323 -19.13 -0.44 -17.18
C ILE A 323 -20.06 -1.36 -17.93
N GLU A 324 -19.91 -1.50 -19.25
CA GLU A 324 -20.74 -2.41 -20.03
C GLU A 324 -20.17 -3.83 -20.03
N LYS A 325 -21.04 -4.82 -20.29
CA LYS A 325 -20.58 -6.19 -20.50
C LYS A 325 -19.56 -6.24 -21.64
N GLY A 326 -18.39 -6.82 -21.37
CA GLY A 326 -17.28 -6.94 -22.30
C GLY A 326 -16.23 -5.83 -22.18
N ASP A 327 -16.50 -4.79 -21.38
CA ASP A 327 -15.51 -3.76 -21.10
C ASP A 327 -14.40 -4.30 -20.19
N GLU A 328 -13.18 -3.78 -20.41
CA GLU A 328 -12.08 -3.97 -19.48
C GLU A 328 -12.32 -3.11 -18.24
N ILE A 329 -12.22 -3.73 -17.07
CA ILE A 329 -12.24 -3.05 -15.78
C ILE A 329 -10.83 -2.55 -15.51
N CYS A 330 -10.69 -1.24 -15.31
CA CYS A 330 -9.41 -0.57 -15.11
C CYS A 330 -9.46 0.33 -13.87
N ILE A 331 -8.37 0.32 -13.11
CA ILE A 331 -8.11 1.25 -11.98
C ILE A 331 -7.00 2.24 -12.34
N SER A 332 -6.81 3.27 -11.53
CA SER A 332 -5.59 4.08 -11.60
C SER A 332 -4.49 3.47 -10.73
N TYR A 333 -3.25 3.58 -11.20
CA TYR A 333 -2.03 3.24 -10.46
C TYR A 333 -1.29 4.51 -10.00
N LEU A 334 -1.86 5.67 -10.36
CA LEU A 334 -1.40 7.01 -10.06
C LEU A 334 -2.40 7.62 -9.09
N ASP A 335 -1.93 8.48 -8.18
CA ASP A 335 -2.80 9.30 -7.34
C ASP A 335 -3.55 10.37 -8.16
N GLU A 336 -4.48 11.06 -7.51
CA GLU A 336 -5.34 12.07 -8.15
C GLU A 336 -4.54 13.25 -8.72
N CYS A 337 -3.51 13.72 -7.99
CA CYS A 337 -2.64 14.79 -8.44
C CYS A 337 -1.87 14.38 -9.71
N GLN A 338 -1.27 13.20 -9.69
CA GLN A 338 -0.54 12.63 -10.83
C GLN A 338 -1.44 12.40 -12.05
N LEU A 339 -2.71 12.04 -11.85
CA LEU A 339 -3.65 11.86 -12.95
C LEU A 339 -3.88 13.16 -13.74
N GLU A 340 -3.83 14.31 -13.08
CA GLU A 340 -4.00 15.62 -13.70
C GLU A 340 -2.71 16.19 -14.32
N ARG A 341 -1.54 15.66 -13.94
CA ARG A 341 -0.25 16.01 -14.55
C ARG A 341 -0.17 15.64 -16.04
N SER A 342 0.85 16.14 -16.72
CA SER A 342 1.07 15.96 -18.17
C SER A 342 1.18 14.48 -18.56
N ARG A 343 0.94 14.17 -19.85
CA ARG A 343 1.14 12.81 -20.38
C ARG A 343 2.57 12.32 -20.15
N HIS A 344 3.54 13.23 -20.23
CA HIS A 344 4.95 12.93 -20.02
C HIS A 344 5.18 12.46 -18.58
N SER A 345 4.76 13.26 -17.59
CA SER A 345 4.95 12.97 -16.16
C SER A 345 4.25 11.66 -15.77
N ARG A 346 3.01 11.44 -16.21
CA ARG A 346 2.30 10.15 -16.00
C ARG A 346 3.05 8.97 -16.60
N HIS A 347 3.62 9.12 -17.80
CA HIS A 347 4.41 8.06 -18.41
C HIS A 347 5.75 7.82 -17.72
N LYS A 348 6.42 8.86 -17.20
CA LYS A 348 7.65 8.74 -16.39
C LYS A 348 7.36 7.83 -15.19
N THR A 349 6.36 8.19 -14.36
CA THR A 349 5.96 7.43 -13.18
C THR A 349 5.55 5.98 -13.51
N LEU A 350 4.72 5.77 -14.54
CA LEU A 350 4.26 4.42 -14.91
C LEU A 350 5.40 3.53 -15.45
N ARG A 351 6.36 4.09 -16.18
CA ARG A 351 7.52 3.33 -16.68
C ARG A 351 8.41 2.92 -15.51
N GLU A 352 8.73 3.86 -14.62
CA GLU A 352 9.66 3.64 -13.52
C GLU A 352 9.13 2.64 -12.49
N ASN A 353 7.82 2.65 -12.21
CA ASN A 353 7.22 1.82 -11.16
C ASN A 353 6.54 0.55 -11.70
N TYR A 354 5.96 0.59 -12.90
CA TYR A 354 5.12 -0.49 -13.43
C TYR A 354 5.59 -1.03 -14.79
N ILE A 355 6.62 -0.43 -15.37
CA ILE A 355 7.37 -1.00 -16.49
C ILE A 355 6.53 -1.18 -17.77
N PHE A 356 5.61 -0.24 -18.01
CA PHE A 356 4.80 -0.18 -19.22
C PHE A 356 4.57 1.27 -19.68
N VAL A 357 4.09 1.43 -20.91
CA VAL A 357 3.63 2.72 -21.44
C VAL A 357 2.11 2.71 -21.58
N CYS A 358 1.44 3.63 -20.90
CA CYS A 358 -0.01 3.73 -20.95
C CYS A 358 -0.50 4.13 -22.34
N GLN A 359 -1.52 3.43 -22.82
CA GLN A 359 -2.19 3.72 -24.09
C GLN A 359 -3.69 3.94 -23.86
N CYS A 360 -4.11 4.43 -22.69
CA CYS A 360 -5.52 4.72 -22.43
C CYS A 360 -6.05 5.86 -23.35
N PRO A 361 -7.38 6.08 -23.44
CA PRO A 361 -7.94 7.18 -24.23
C PRO A 361 -7.33 8.55 -23.92
N LYS A 362 -7.09 8.90 -22.64
CA LYS A 362 -6.43 10.15 -22.22
C LYS A 362 -5.03 10.27 -22.82
N CYS A 363 -4.18 9.24 -22.65
CA CYS A 363 -2.81 9.24 -23.20
C CYS A 363 -2.75 9.22 -24.73
N ARG A 364 -3.76 8.68 -25.41
CA ARG A 364 -3.85 8.72 -26.89
C ARG A 364 -4.29 10.09 -27.40
N ALA A 365 -5.24 10.74 -26.72
CA ALA A 365 -5.68 12.08 -27.08
C ALA A 365 -4.54 13.12 -26.94
N GLN A 366 -3.69 12.94 -25.92
CA GLN A 366 -2.54 13.81 -25.62
C GLN A 366 -1.26 13.43 -26.36
N ALA A 367 -1.32 12.59 -27.40
CA ALA A 367 -0.12 12.05 -28.03
C ALA A 367 0.71 13.09 -28.81
N SER A 368 0.11 14.20 -29.19
CA SER A 368 0.76 15.33 -29.87
C SER A 368 1.22 16.44 -28.94
N ASP A 369 0.93 16.32 -27.65
CA ASP A 369 1.32 17.32 -26.66
C ASP A 369 2.84 17.30 -26.50
N PRO A 370 3.48 18.46 -26.28
CA PRO A 370 4.92 18.51 -26.05
C PRO A 370 5.30 17.69 -24.81
N ASP A 371 6.42 16.96 -24.91
CA ASP A 371 7.00 16.21 -23.79
C ASP A 371 7.71 17.19 -22.84
N VAL A 372 6.91 17.95 -22.09
CA VAL A 372 7.36 18.83 -21.01
C VAL A 372 6.85 18.32 -19.67
N THR A 373 7.70 18.41 -18.66
CA THR A 373 7.28 18.34 -17.25
C THR A 373 6.36 19.53 -16.98
N SER A 374 5.32 19.33 -16.15
CA SER A 374 4.48 20.45 -15.72
C SER A 374 5.32 21.43 -14.92
N ASP A 375 4.97 22.72 -14.89
CA ASP A 375 5.69 23.73 -14.07
C ASP A 375 5.70 23.35 -12.57
N GLU A 376 4.76 22.51 -12.12
CA GLU A 376 4.68 21.92 -10.76
C GLU A 376 5.67 20.76 -10.51
N ASP A 377 6.40 20.30 -11.53
CA ASP A 377 7.44 19.25 -11.41
C ASP A 377 8.85 19.85 -11.19
N GLU A 378 9.06 21.16 -11.35
CA GLU A 378 10.39 21.78 -11.13
C GLU A 378 10.82 21.70 -9.66
N ASP A 379 9.88 21.67 -8.72
CA ASP A 379 10.15 21.58 -7.28
C ASP A 379 10.44 20.13 -6.78
N ASP A 380 9.93 19.10 -7.47
CA ASP A 380 10.14 17.67 -7.13
C ASP A 380 11.48 17.13 -7.67
N ASP A 381 11.99 17.68 -8.78
CA ASP A 381 13.24 17.21 -9.43
C ASP A 381 14.51 17.79 -8.75
N ASP A 382 14.39 18.85 -7.93
CA ASP A 382 15.54 19.51 -7.24
C ASP A 382 15.88 18.93 -5.85
N GLU A 383 15.01 18.13 -5.20
CA GLU A 383 15.29 17.54 -3.88
C GLU A 383 15.97 16.15 -3.90
N GLU A 384 16.08 15.47 -5.06
CA GLU A 384 16.81 14.20 -5.19
C GLU A 384 18.23 14.34 -5.82
N MET A 385 18.73 15.57 -6.03
CA MET A 385 19.95 15.82 -6.84
C MET A 385 20.98 16.81 -6.26
N ASP A 386 21.05 17.03 -4.94
CA ASP A 386 22.21 17.69 -4.33
C ASP A 386 22.39 17.30 -2.85
N ASP A 387 23.22 16.28 -2.59
CA ASP A 387 24.01 16.18 -1.33
C ASP A 387 25.04 15.03 -1.39
N CYS A 388 25.76 14.94 -2.51
CA CYS A 388 27.00 14.17 -2.55
C CYS A 388 28.06 14.87 -3.40
N ASP A 389 28.48 16.05 -2.96
CA ASP A 389 29.88 16.46 -2.83
C ASP A 389 29.93 17.97 -2.58
N ASP A 390 30.16 18.38 -1.32
CA ASP A 390 31.11 19.48 -1.11
C ASP A 390 31.79 19.40 0.28
N ASP A 391 33.09 19.13 0.19
CA ASP A 391 34.19 19.68 1.00
C ASP A 391 34.30 19.45 2.52
N MET A 392 35.18 18.49 2.82
CA MET A 392 36.32 18.53 3.74
C MET A 392 36.45 19.70 4.75
N ALA A 393 36.51 19.34 6.04
CA ALA A 393 37.60 19.70 6.97
C ALA A 393 37.66 18.76 8.19
#